data_AF-A0A3M1QE59-F1
#
_entry.id   AF-A0A3M1QE59-F1
#
_cell.length_a   1.000
_cell.length_b   1.000
_cell.length_c   1.000
_cell.angle_alpha   90.00
_cell.angle_beta   90.00
_cell.angle_gamma   90.00
#
_symmetry.space_group_name_H-M   'P 1'
#
loop_
_entity.id
_entity.type
_entity.pdbx_description
1 polymer ?
#
loop_
_entity_poly.entity_id
_entity_poly.type
_entity_poly.pdbx_seq_one_letter_code
_entity_poly.pdbx_strand_id
1 'polypeptide(L)'
;MSLLDQRVVIFDGAMGTSTHALDLTLDDYAGLENCPEILNDTRPDAVAEIHRRFLEVGCDVVETNTFGGSRLTLAEFGLEDRTGELNRKAAEIARRVADEAA
;
A
#
# COMPACT_ATOMS: atom_id res chain seq x y z
N MET A 1 26.24 11.76 -2.87
CA MET A 1 25.20 12.73 -2.47
C MET A 1 23.87 12.01 -2.49
N SER A 2 23.06 12.17 -1.45
CA SER A 2 21.71 11.59 -1.40
C SER A 2 20.76 12.34 -2.35
N LEU A 3 19.57 11.78 -2.60
CA LEU A 3 18.54 12.47 -3.39
C LEU A 3 18.10 13.79 -2.72
N LEU A 4 18.05 13.79 -1.38
CA LEU A 4 17.68 14.94 -0.56
C LEU A 4 18.66 16.13 -0.72
N ASP A 5 19.92 15.87 -1.07
CA ASP A 5 20.92 16.93 -1.30
C ASP A 5 20.80 17.58 -2.68
N GLN A 6 20.02 16.97 -3.59
CA GLN A 6 19.98 17.34 -5.01
C GLN A 6 18.71 18.10 -5.37
N ARG A 7 17.57 17.76 -4.76
CA ARG A 7 16.27 18.39 -5.01
C ARG A 7 15.24 18.05 -3.93
N VAL A 8 14.09 18.72 -4.01
CA VAL A 8 12.88 18.35 -3.27
C VAL A 8 12.43 16.94 -3.66
N VAL A 9 12.13 16.12 -2.65
CA VAL A 9 11.60 14.76 -2.80
C VAL A 9 10.07 14.81 -2.72
N ILE A 10 9.41 14.16 -3.67
CA ILE A 10 7.96 14.11 -3.80
C ILE A 10 7.45 12.74 -3.36
N PHE A 11 6.56 12.73 -2.37
CA PHE A 11 5.87 11.52 -1.92
C PHE A 11 4.62 11.26 -2.76
N ASP A 12 4.08 10.06 -2.65
CA ASP A 12 2.84 9.66 -3.27
C ASP A 12 1.61 10.32 -2.64
N GLY A 13 0.46 10.09 -3.27
CA GLY A 13 -0.83 10.54 -2.77
C GLY A 13 -1.51 9.50 -1.89
N ALA A 14 -2.77 9.73 -1.57
CA ALA A 14 -3.51 8.89 -0.64
C ALA A 14 -3.80 7.48 -1.18
N MET A 15 -3.41 6.46 -0.41
CA MET A 15 -3.72 5.05 -0.68
C MET A 15 -5.22 4.75 -0.60
N GLY A 16 -5.90 5.15 0.48
CA GLY A 16 -7.32 4.81 0.69
C GLY A 16 -8.28 5.42 -0.34
N THR A 17 -8.02 6.64 -0.82
CA THR A 17 -8.83 7.20 -1.93
C THR A 17 -8.52 6.49 -3.25
N SER A 18 -7.26 6.07 -3.44
CA SER A 18 -6.85 5.32 -4.63
C SER A 18 -7.50 3.93 -4.68
N THR A 19 -7.62 3.24 -3.55
CA THR A 19 -8.32 1.94 -3.49
C THR A 19 -9.82 2.07 -3.76
N HIS A 20 -10.47 3.14 -3.28
CA HIS A 20 -11.88 3.42 -3.60
C HIS A 20 -12.13 3.81 -5.07
N ALA A 21 -11.10 4.24 -5.79
CA ALA A 21 -11.20 4.56 -7.22
C ALA A 21 -11.05 3.32 -8.12
N LEU A 22 -10.69 2.17 -7.55
CA LEU A 22 -10.63 0.89 -8.25
C LEU A 22 -11.99 0.18 -8.18
N ASP A 23 -12.27 -0.66 -9.16
CA ASP A 23 -13.48 -1.50 -9.21
C ASP A 23 -13.30 -2.74 -8.31
N LEU A 24 -13.14 -2.51 -7.01
CA LEU A 24 -13.01 -3.54 -5.98
C LEU A 24 -14.36 -3.78 -5.31
N THR A 25 -14.65 -5.05 -5.08
CA THR A 25 -15.85 -5.52 -4.39
C THR A 25 -15.54 -5.87 -2.93
N LEU A 26 -16.56 -6.04 -2.10
CA LEU A 26 -16.34 -6.45 -0.70
C LEU A 26 -15.66 -7.83 -0.59
N ASP A 27 -15.83 -8.70 -1.58
CA ASP A 27 -15.14 -10.00 -1.64
C ASP A 27 -13.63 -9.83 -1.82
N ASP A 28 -13.18 -8.81 -2.55
CA ASP A 28 -11.76 -8.45 -2.66
C ASP A 28 -11.17 -8.04 -1.31
N TYR A 29 -11.99 -7.47 -0.42
CA TYR A 29 -11.62 -7.16 0.97
C TYR A 29 -11.82 -8.33 1.93
N ALA A 30 -12.13 -9.54 1.44
CA ALA A 30 -12.48 -10.71 2.25
C ALA A 30 -13.63 -10.45 3.25
N GLY A 31 -14.59 -9.59 2.89
CA GLY A 31 -15.69 -9.20 3.77
C GLY A 31 -15.33 -8.10 4.79
N LEU A 32 -14.08 -7.63 4.82
CA LEU A 32 -13.57 -6.65 5.78
C LEU A 32 -13.66 -5.24 5.19
N GLU A 33 -14.87 -4.70 5.16
CA GLU A 33 -15.14 -3.35 4.66
C GLU A 33 -14.23 -2.31 5.35
N ASN A 34 -13.61 -1.41 4.58
CA ASN A 34 -12.69 -0.38 5.08
C ASN A 34 -11.39 -0.89 5.73
N CYS A 35 -10.92 -2.10 5.40
CA CYS A 35 -9.57 -2.58 5.76
C CYS A 35 -8.67 -2.69 4.52
N PRO A 36 -8.01 -1.61 4.04
CA PRO A 36 -7.10 -1.68 2.89
C PRO A 36 -5.92 -2.64 3.10
N GLU A 37 -5.49 -2.88 4.34
CA GLU A 37 -4.36 -3.75 4.65
C GLU A 37 -4.58 -5.20 4.19
N ILE A 38 -5.82 -5.67 4.13
CA ILE A 38 -6.13 -7.03 3.65
C ILE A 38 -5.82 -7.17 2.15
N LEU A 39 -5.88 -6.08 1.38
CA LEU A 39 -5.58 -6.07 -0.05
C LEU A 39 -4.10 -6.41 -0.32
N ASN A 40 -3.21 -6.25 0.67
CA ASN A 40 -1.83 -6.71 0.54
C ASN A 40 -1.73 -8.24 0.35
N ASP A 41 -2.76 -8.98 0.77
CA ASP A 41 -2.88 -10.42 0.62
C ASP A 41 -3.84 -10.81 -0.51
N THR A 42 -5.04 -10.23 -0.51
CA THR A 42 -6.12 -10.64 -1.42
C THR A 42 -5.98 -10.06 -2.82
N ARG A 43 -5.47 -8.82 -2.94
CA ARG A 43 -5.31 -8.06 -4.20
C ARG A 43 -3.97 -7.32 -4.27
N PRO A 44 -2.83 -8.03 -4.18
CA PRO A 44 -1.50 -7.42 -4.26
C PRO A 44 -1.25 -6.73 -5.62
N ASP A 45 -1.98 -7.15 -6.65
CA ASP A 45 -2.01 -6.51 -7.96
C ASP A 45 -2.58 -5.08 -7.90
N ALA A 46 -3.67 -4.87 -7.18
CA ALA A 46 -4.30 -3.56 -7.01
C ALA A 46 -3.39 -2.59 -6.22
N VAL A 47 -2.78 -3.08 -5.13
CA VAL A 47 -1.81 -2.28 -4.34
C VAL A 47 -0.60 -1.90 -5.20
N ALA A 48 -0.08 -2.86 -5.98
CA ALA A 48 1.04 -2.61 -6.88
C ALA A 48 0.69 -1.59 -7.98
N GLU A 49 -0.52 -1.65 -8.54
CA GLU A 49 -1.00 -0.71 -9.54
C GLU A 49 -1.04 0.72 -9.00
N ILE A 50 -1.53 0.92 -7.76
CA ILE A 50 -1.58 2.24 -7.12
C ILE A 50 -0.16 2.82 -6.97
N HIS A 51 0.79 2.05 -6.43
CA HIS A 51 2.18 2.50 -6.33
C HIS A 51 2.78 2.84 -7.69
N ARG A 52 2.52 2.00 -8.71
CA ARG A 52 3.04 2.22 -10.06
C ARG A 52 2.52 3.52 -10.65
N ARG A 53 1.22 3.79 -10.52
CA ARG A 53 0.61 5.04 -11.00
C ARG A 53 1.26 6.28 -10.39
N PHE A 54 1.63 6.25 -9.10
CA PHE A 54 2.33 7.38 -8.46
C PHE A 54 3.77 7.54 -8.96
N LEU A 55 4.50 6.45 -9.12
CA LEU A 55 5.87 6.49 -9.65
C LEU A 55 5.88 6.94 -11.13
N GLU A 56 4.91 6.50 -11.94
CA GLU A 56 4.76 6.89 -13.35
C GLU A 56 4.51 8.39 -13.54
N VAL A 57 3.84 9.05 -12.58
CA VAL A 57 3.63 10.51 -12.62
C VAL A 57 4.79 11.31 -12.00
N GLY A 58 5.86 10.63 -11.56
CA GLY A 58 7.11 11.25 -11.11
C GLY A 58 7.26 11.43 -9.60
N CYS A 59 6.47 10.71 -8.78
CA CYS A 59 6.77 10.61 -7.34
C CYS A 59 8.10 9.88 -7.12
N ASP A 60 8.84 10.29 -6.10
CA ASP A 60 10.13 9.73 -5.72
C ASP A 60 10.01 8.61 -4.68
N VAL A 61 8.95 8.69 -3.87
CA VAL A 61 8.72 7.81 -2.73
C VAL A 61 7.27 7.37 -2.77
N VAL A 62 7.06 6.09 -2.46
CA VAL A 62 5.75 5.52 -2.18
C VAL A 62 5.70 5.04 -0.73
N GLU A 63 4.56 5.23 -0.07
CA GLU A 63 4.31 4.72 1.27
C GLU A 63 3.75 3.30 1.20
N THR A 64 4.14 2.39 2.09
CA THR A 64 3.53 1.05 2.15
C THR A 64 2.06 1.14 2.54
N ASN A 65 1.21 0.26 2.01
CA ASN A 65 -0.21 0.15 2.40
C ASN A 65 -0.38 -0.47 3.80
N THR A 66 0.02 0.30 4.82
CA THR A 66 0.15 -0.14 6.22
C THR A 66 -0.28 0.95 7.21
N PHE A 67 -1.16 1.87 6.81
CA PHE A 67 -1.60 2.96 7.68
C PHE A 67 -2.28 2.43 8.95
N GLY A 68 -3.17 1.46 8.79
CA GLY A 68 -3.79 0.67 9.85
C GLY A 68 -3.00 -0.59 10.22
N GLY A 69 -1.75 -0.74 9.77
CA GLY A 69 -0.89 -1.91 9.97
C GLY A 69 -0.38 -2.12 11.40
N SER A 70 -1.22 -1.88 12.41
CA SER A 70 -0.93 -2.09 13.83
C SER A 70 -1.83 -3.18 14.41
N ARG A 71 -1.38 -3.88 15.47
CA ARG A 71 -2.21 -4.90 16.14
C ARG A 71 -3.53 -4.31 16.67
N LEU A 72 -3.50 -3.06 17.14
CA LEU A 72 -4.68 -2.40 17.70
C LEU A 72 -5.75 -2.16 16.63
N THR A 73 -5.35 -1.59 15.49
CA THR A 73 -6.28 -1.30 14.39
C THR A 73 -6.76 -2.57 13.71
N LEU A 74 -5.87 -3.54 13.47
CA LEU A 74 -6.24 -4.80 12.83
C LEU A 74 -7.12 -5.69 13.70
N ALA A 75 -7.12 -5.51 15.03
CA ALA A 75 -8.05 -6.21 15.93
C ALA A 75 -9.52 -5.87 15.66
N GLU A 76 -9.82 -4.67 15.13
CA GLU A 76 -11.17 -4.28 14.74
C GLU A 76 -11.72 -5.15 13.59
N PHE A 77 -10.83 -5.82 12.86
CA PHE A 77 -11.12 -6.71 11.73
C PHE A 77 -10.79 -8.19 12.03
N GLY A 78 -10.34 -8.52 13.26
CA GLY A 78 -9.89 -9.87 13.63
C GLY A 78 -8.58 -10.31 12.95
N LEU A 79 -7.70 -9.35 12.63
CA LEU A 79 -6.44 -9.54 11.91
C LEU A 79 -5.18 -9.22 12.76
N GLU A 80 -5.31 -9.06 14.07
CA GLU A 80 -4.22 -8.65 14.98
C GLU A 80 -3.03 -9.61 15.01
N ASP A 81 -3.25 -10.89 14.69
CA ASP A 81 -2.19 -11.90 14.62
C ASP A 81 -1.55 -11.97 13.22
N ARG A 82 -2.17 -11.32 12.22
CA ARG A 82 -1.65 -11.18 10.86
C ARG A 82 -0.91 -9.86 10.62
N THR A 83 -0.79 -8.98 11.63
CA THR A 83 -0.14 -7.66 11.49
C THR A 83 1.25 -7.73 10.87
N GLY A 84 2.11 -8.63 11.37
CA GLY A 84 3.48 -8.76 10.84
C GLY A 84 3.51 -9.32 9.41
N GLU A 85 2.58 -10.22 9.09
CA GLU A 85 2.44 -10.81 7.76
C GLU A 85 2.00 -9.76 6.72
N LEU A 86 0.93 -9.02 7.01
CA LEU A 86 0.37 -8.02 6.10
C LEU A 86 1.35 -6.87 5.85
N ASN A 87 2.03 -6.37 6.88
CA ASN A 87 3.04 -5.33 6.72
C ASN A 87 4.24 -5.79 5.90
N ARG A 88 4.66 -7.05 6.05
CA ARG A 88 5.74 -7.62 5.22
C ARG A 88 5.31 -7.66 3.75
N LYS A 89 4.11 -8.17 3.46
CA LYS A 89 3.56 -8.21 2.10
C LYS A 89 3.49 -6.82 1.48
N ALA A 90 2.99 -5.83 2.23
CA ALA A 90 2.94 -4.43 1.77
C ALA A 90 4.34 -3.89 1.40
N ALA A 91 5.35 -4.13 2.23
CA ALA A 91 6.72 -3.71 1.97
C ALA A 91 7.33 -4.43 0.75
N GLU A 92 7.08 -5.72 0.58
CA GLU A 92 7.52 -6.50 -0.58
C GLU A 92 6.89 -5.98 -1.88
N ILE A 93 5.60 -5.64 -1.86
CA ILE A 93 4.90 -5.05 -3.01
C ILE A 93 5.52 -3.69 -3.36
N ALA A 94 5.61 -2.77 -2.39
CA ALA A 94 6.15 -1.43 -2.63
C ALA A 94 7.61 -1.47 -3.11
N ARG A 95 8.45 -2.31 -2.50
CA ARG A 95 9.86 -2.49 -2.92
C ARG A 95 9.96 -3.00 -4.34
N ARG A 96 9.20 -4.05 -4.69
CA ARG A 96 9.21 -4.60 -6.04
C ARG A 96 8.81 -3.55 -7.09
N VAL A 97 7.74 -2.79 -6.85
CA VAL A 97 7.30 -1.75 -7.80
C VAL A 97 8.33 -0.61 -7.89
N ALA A 98 8.94 -0.22 -6.77
CA ALA A 98 10.00 0.78 -6.78
C ALA A 98 11.28 0.31 -7.50
N ASP A 99 11.59 -1.00 -7.50
CA ASP A 99 12.68 -1.57 -8.31
C ASP A 99 12.34 -1.61 -9.81
N GLU A 100 11.08 -1.86 -10.17
CA GLU A 100 10.60 -1.84 -11.56
C GLU A 100 10.64 -0.43 -12.19
N ALA A 101 10.51 0.62 -11.37
CA ALA A 101 10.46 2.02 -11.81
C ALA A 101 11.83 2.72 -11.87
N ALA A 102 12.90 2.05 -11.46
CA ALA A 102 14.26 2.62 -11.34
C ALA A 102 15.12 2.38 -12.59
#